data_AF-A0A3S4JPK5-F1
#
_entry.id   AF-A0A3S4JPK5-F1
#
_cell.length_a   1.000
_cell.length_b   1.000
_cell.length_c   1.000
_cell.angle_alpha   90.00
_cell.angle_beta   90.00
_cell.angle_gamma   90.00
#
_symmetry.space_group_name_H-M   'P 1'
#
loop_
_entity.id
_entity.type
_entity.pdbx_description
1 polymer ?
#
loop_
_entity_poly.entity_id
_entity_poly.type
_entity_poly.pdbx_seq_one_letter_code
_entity_poly.pdbx_strand_id
1 'polypeptide(L)'
;MGRIDSCVEIASHPEVIFCTFGDAIRVPGKQGSLLQAKARGADIRIVYSPMDALKLAQENPTRKVVFFGLGFETTMPTTAITLQQAKLRNVQNFYFFCQHITLIPTLRSLLEQPDNGIDAFLAPGHVKHGDRHRRL
;
A
#
# COMPACT_ATOMS: atom_id res chain seq x y z
N MET A 1 -16.67 2.11 1.23
CA MET A 1 -16.06 0.78 1.43
C MET A 1 -14.69 1.00 2.09
N GLY A 2 -14.32 0.25 3.13
CA GLY A 2 -13.02 0.43 3.79
C GLY A 2 -11.88 -0.17 2.96
N ARG A 3 -10.67 0.39 3.05
CA ARG A 3 -9.50 -0.11 2.31
C ARG A 3 -9.23 -1.60 2.58
N ILE A 4 -9.37 -2.02 3.84
CA ILE A 4 -9.20 -3.42 4.25
C ILE A 4 -10.29 -4.33 3.67
N ASP A 5 -11.53 -3.84 3.55
CA ASP A 5 -12.62 -4.62 2.96
C ASP A 5 -12.31 -4.98 1.50
N SER A 6 -11.82 -4.01 0.73
CA SER A 6 -11.37 -4.25 -0.66
C SER A 6 -10.18 -5.21 -0.71
N CYS A 7 -9.23 -5.13 0.23
CA CYS A 7 -8.13 -6.08 0.29
C CYS A 7 -8.63 -7.51 0.57
N VAL A 8 -9.59 -7.68 1.49
CA VAL A 8 -10.19 -8.98 1.82
C VAL A 8 -10.97 -9.54 0.63
N GLU A 9 -11.72 -8.70 -0.08
CA GLU A 9 -12.44 -9.07 -1.30
C GLU A 9 -11.48 -9.55 -2.39
N ILE A 10 -10.42 -8.78 -2.70
CA ILE A 10 -9.40 -9.17 -3.70
C ILE A 10 -8.72 -10.48 -3.29
N ALA A 11 -8.34 -10.62 -2.02
CA ALA A 11 -7.68 -11.84 -1.53
C ALA A 11 -8.57 -13.09 -1.53
N SER A 12 -9.90 -12.92 -1.57
CA SER A 12 -10.85 -14.04 -1.61
C SER A 12 -10.92 -14.73 -2.97
N HIS A 13 -10.41 -14.10 -4.03
CA HIS A 13 -10.36 -14.70 -5.36
C HIS A 13 -9.37 -15.88 -5.40
N PRO A 14 -9.81 -17.09 -5.79
CA PRO A 14 -8.96 -18.28 -5.74
C PRO A 14 -7.68 -18.19 -6.57
N GLU A 15 -7.66 -17.40 -7.64
CA GLU A 15 -6.49 -17.22 -8.51
C GLU A 15 -5.46 -16.20 -7.97
N VAL A 16 -5.79 -15.48 -6.89
CA VAL A 16 -4.99 -14.38 -6.36
C VAL A 16 -3.98 -14.87 -5.33
N ILE A 17 -2.76 -14.34 -5.39
CA ILE A 17 -1.82 -14.32 -4.28
C ILE A 17 -1.75 -12.88 -3.79
N PHE A 18 -2.29 -12.62 -2.61
CA PHE A 18 -2.36 -11.28 -2.06
C PHE A 18 -1.15 -11.01 -1.16
N CYS A 19 -0.35 -10.02 -1.51
CA CYS A 19 0.88 -9.67 -0.81
C CYS A 19 0.68 -8.40 0.03
N THR A 20 1.11 -8.43 1.28
CA THR A 20 1.00 -7.29 2.19
C THR A 20 2.16 -7.21 3.17
N PHE A 21 2.37 -6.06 3.79
CA PHE A 21 3.29 -5.92 4.91
C PHE A 21 2.69 -6.48 6.21
N GLY A 22 3.54 -6.79 7.18
CA GLY A 22 3.14 -7.45 8.42
C GLY A 22 2.26 -6.59 9.34
N ASP A 23 2.35 -5.26 9.24
CA ASP A 23 1.56 -4.29 10.00
C ASP A 23 0.10 -4.27 9.56
N ALA A 24 -0.17 -4.40 8.26
CA ALA A 24 -1.51 -4.34 7.69
C ALA A 24 -2.35 -5.60 7.94
N ILE A 25 -1.74 -6.74 8.27
CA ILE A 25 -2.43 -8.04 8.29
C ILE A 25 -3.51 -8.14 9.39
N ARG A 26 -3.33 -7.42 10.51
CA ARG A 26 -4.24 -7.46 11.67
C ARG A 26 -5.25 -6.32 11.69
N VAL A 27 -5.16 -5.37 10.76
CA VAL A 27 -6.04 -4.21 10.73
C VAL A 27 -7.49 -4.68 10.52
N PRO A 28 -8.44 -4.27 11.38
CA PRO A 28 -9.82 -4.70 11.26
C PRO A 28 -10.52 -4.02 10.07
N GLY A 29 -11.22 -4.83 9.27
CA GLY A 29 -12.22 -4.39 8.29
C GLY A 29 -13.63 -4.80 8.72
N LYS A 30 -14.65 -4.38 7.99
CA LYS A 30 -16.05 -4.81 8.21
C LYS A 30 -16.21 -6.33 7.96
N GLN A 31 -15.49 -6.88 6.98
CA GLN A 31 -15.48 -8.32 6.67
C GLN A 31 -14.38 -9.11 7.43
N GLY A 32 -13.81 -8.49 8.47
CA GLY A 32 -12.67 -9.01 9.20
C GLY A 32 -11.33 -8.53 8.66
N SER A 33 -10.24 -9.03 9.25
CA SER A 33 -8.87 -8.69 8.86
C SER A 33 -8.33 -9.63 7.78
N LEU A 34 -7.21 -9.24 7.15
CA LEU A 34 -6.47 -10.12 6.23
C LEU A 34 -5.98 -11.40 6.92
N LEU A 35 -5.65 -11.34 8.21
CA LEU A 35 -5.32 -12.53 8.99
C LEU A 35 -6.50 -13.51 9.06
N GLN A 36 -7.72 -13.00 9.27
CA GLN A 36 -8.92 -13.84 9.29
C GLN A 36 -9.24 -14.37 7.89
N ALA A 37 -9.06 -13.57 6.83
CA ALA A 37 -9.20 -14.04 5.46
C ALA A 37 -8.21 -15.17 5.13
N LYS A 38 -6.96 -15.05 5.57
CA LYS A 38 -5.95 -16.11 5.45
C LYS A 38 -6.39 -17.39 6.17
N ALA A 39 -6.94 -17.27 7.38
CA ALA A 39 -7.48 -18.41 8.13
C ALA A 39 -8.69 -19.07 7.42
N ARG A 40 -9.41 -18.33 6.57
CA ARG A 40 -10.49 -18.86 5.71
C ARG A 40 -9.99 -19.49 4.40
N GLY A 41 -8.67 -19.52 4.16
CA GLY A 41 -8.07 -20.18 2.98
C GLY A 41 -7.61 -19.24 1.86
N ALA A 42 -7.67 -17.91 2.04
CA ALA A 42 -7.07 -16.98 1.09
C ALA A 42 -5.53 -17.10 1.07
N ASP A 43 -4.90 -17.11 -0.12
CA ASP A 43 -3.43 -17.10 -0.24
C ASP A 43 -2.90 -15.68 0.00
N ILE A 44 -2.63 -15.39 1.28
CA ILE A 44 -2.09 -14.10 1.72
C ILE A 44 -0.65 -14.29 2.19
N ARG A 45 0.28 -13.58 1.56
CA ARG A 45 1.72 -13.64 1.83
C ARG A 45 2.20 -12.33 2.44
N ILE A 46 2.91 -12.45 3.56
CA ILE A 46 3.59 -11.32 4.17
C ILE A 46 4.93 -11.16 3.45
N VAL A 47 5.20 -9.96 2.96
CA VAL A 47 6.44 -9.61 2.26
C VAL A 47 7.13 -8.45 2.98
N TYR A 48 8.43 -8.29 2.77
CA TYR A 48 9.22 -7.19 3.35
C TYR A 48 9.47 -6.06 2.34
N SER A 49 9.30 -6.33 1.05
CA SER A 49 9.40 -5.35 -0.01
C SER A 49 8.41 -5.62 -1.15
N PRO A 50 8.06 -4.61 -1.96
CA PRO A 50 7.27 -4.85 -3.17
C PRO A 50 8.01 -5.70 -4.21
N MET A 51 9.36 -5.73 -4.16
CA MET A 51 10.17 -6.59 -5.01
C MET A 51 9.99 -8.08 -4.70
N ASP A 52 9.74 -8.44 -3.44
CA ASP A 52 9.41 -9.82 -3.07
C ASP A 52 8.09 -10.26 -3.71
N ALA A 53 7.10 -9.36 -3.75
CA ALA A 53 5.83 -9.62 -4.43
C ALA A 53 6.01 -9.75 -5.96
N LEU A 54 6.89 -8.96 -6.57
CA LEU A 54 7.23 -9.13 -7.98
C LEU A 54 7.92 -10.49 -8.23
N LYS A 55 8.84 -10.91 -7.36
CA LYS A 55 9.47 -12.24 -7.45
C LYS A 55 8.42 -13.36 -7.38
N LEU A 56 7.46 -13.24 -6.47
CA LEU A 56 6.33 -14.17 -6.39
C LEU A 56 5.52 -14.24 -7.70
N ALA A 57 5.32 -13.10 -8.38
CA ALA A 57 4.64 -13.09 -9.67
C ALA A 57 5.39 -13.87 -10.75
N GLN A 58 6.73 -13.74 -10.79
CA GLN A 58 7.59 -14.48 -11.71
C GLN A 58 7.58 -15.99 -11.43
N GLU A 59 7.54 -16.38 -10.16
CA GLU A 59 7.50 -17.79 -9.73
C GLU A 59 6.11 -18.44 -9.92
N ASN A 60 5.05 -17.64 -10.04
CA ASN A 60 3.67 -18.12 -10.14
C ASN A 60 2.96 -17.52 -11.37
N PRO A 61 3.40 -17.84 -12.60
CA PRO A 61 2.92 -17.17 -13.83
C PRO A 61 1.43 -17.38 -14.12
N THR A 62 0.81 -18.42 -13.55
CA THR A 62 -0.63 -18.73 -13.71
C THR A 62 -1.52 -18.05 -12.66
N ARG A 63 -0.91 -17.36 -11.68
CA ARG A 63 -1.61 -16.70 -10.56
C ARG A 63 -1.54 -15.20 -10.72
N LYS A 64 -2.57 -14.48 -10.26
CA LYS A 64 -2.53 -13.01 -10.18
C LYS A 64 -1.89 -12.61 -8.86
N VAL A 65 -0.74 -11.93 -8.90
CA VAL A 65 -0.10 -11.45 -7.68
C VAL A 65 -0.47 -9.99 -7.48
N VAL A 66 -1.18 -9.71 -6.39
CA VAL A 66 -1.64 -8.36 -6.04
C VAL A 66 -0.90 -7.89 -4.80
N PHE A 67 -0.14 -6.80 -4.90
CA PHE A 67 0.52 -6.19 -3.77
C PHE A 67 -0.30 -5.02 -3.21
N PHE A 68 -0.52 -5.02 -1.89
CA PHE A 68 -1.16 -3.93 -1.18
C PHE A 68 -0.17 -2.77 -0.95
N GLY A 69 -0.22 -1.77 -1.83
CA GLY A 69 0.62 -0.59 -1.77
C GLY A 69 0.15 0.38 -0.69
N LEU A 70 0.61 0.17 0.55
CA LEU A 70 0.39 1.04 1.70
C LEU A 70 1.64 1.88 1.97
N GLY A 71 1.43 3.12 2.41
CA GLY A 71 2.46 3.96 2.99
C GLY A 71 2.38 5.42 2.52
N PHE A 72 3.36 6.20 2.97
CA PHE A 72 3.46 7.62 2.68
C PHE A 72 4.39 7.89 1.49
N GLU A 73 4.73 9.15 1.25
CA GLU A 73 5.60 9.58 0.16
C GLU A 73 6.95 8.86 0.10
N THR A 74 7.45 8.35 1.23
CA THR A 74 8.73 7.62 1.30
C THR A 74 8.67 6.22 0.70
N THR A 75 7.49 5.59 0.63
CA THR A 75 7.32 4.23 0.06
C THR A 75 6.80 4.26 -1.38
N MET A 76 6.31 5.42 -1.85
CA MET A 76 5.87 5.58 -3.24
C MET A 76 7.01 5.36 -4.27
N PRO A 77 8.26 5.86 -4.07
CA PRO A 77 9.35 5.63 -5.02
C PRO A 77 9.70 4.15 -5.19
N THR A 78 9.71 3.37 -4.10
CA THR A 78 10.03 1.94 -4.17
C THR A 78 8.95 1.18 -4.94
N THR A 79 7.68 1.50 -4.70
CA THR A 79 6.54 1.00 -5.49
C THR A 79 6.71 1.29 -6.99
N ALA A 80 7.03 2.55 -7.34
CA ALA A 80 7.19 2.96 -8.74
C ALA A 80 8.35 2.22 -9.41
N ILE A 81 9.48 2.05 -8.72
CA ILE A 81 10.64 1.29 -9.21
C ILE A 81 10.26 -0.17 -9.45
N THR A 82 9.52 -0.80 -8.53
CA THR A 82 9.05 -2.19 -8.71
C THR A 82 8.15 -2.34 -9.94
N LEU A 83 7.22 -1.40 -10.18
CA LEU A 83 6.40 -1.41 -11.40
C LEU A 83 7.24 -1.26 -12.68
N GLN A 84 8.25 -0.38 -12.67
CA GLN A 84 9.18 -0.26 -13.80
C GLN A 84 9.93 -1.58 -14.04
N GLN A 85 10.40 -2.23 -12.98
CA GLN A 85 11.06 -3.53 -13.07
C GLN A 85 10.13 -4.62 -13.61
N ALA A 86 8.86 -4.64 -13.19
CA ALA A 86 7.86 -5.57 -13.71
C ALA A 86 7.67 -5.39 -15.22
N LYS A 87 7.57 -4.12 -15.68
CA LYS A 87 7.48 -3.78 -17.11
C LYS A 87 8.72 -4.21 -17.88
N LEU A 88 9.93 -3.92 -17.38
CA LEU A 88 11.20 -4.29 -18.01
C LEU A 88 11.35 -5.82 -18.15
N ARG A 89 10.85 -6.57 -17.17
CA ARG A 89 10.88 -8.05 -17.14
C ARG A 89 9.67 -8.69 -17.83
N ASN A 90 8.78 -7.89 -18.42
CA ASN A 90 7.55 -8.33 -19.07
C ASN A 90 6.64 -9.21 -18.18
N VAL A 91 6.54 -8.89 -16.89
CA VAL A 91 5.69 -9.61 -15.94
C VAL A 91 4.26 -9.09 -16.04
N GLN A 92 3.35 -9.91 -16.55
CA GLN A 92 1.98 -9.52 -16.90
C GLN A 92 0.93 -9.80 -15.80
N ASN A 93 1.30 -10.61 -14.81
CA ASN A 93 0.42 -11.09 -13.74
C ASN A 93 0.66 -10.38 -12.40
N PHE A 94 1.36 -9.25 -12.40
CA PHE A 94 1.70 -8.48 -11.21
C PHE A 94 0.92 -7.17 -11.15
N TYR A 95 0.20 -6.95 -10.05
CA TYR A 95 -0.72 -5.84 -9.87
C TYR A 95 -0.47 -5.13 -8.54
N PHE A 96 -0.77 -3.83 -8.50
CA PHE A 96 -0.73 -3.02 -7.29
C PHE A 96 -2.14 -2.55 -6.93
N PHE A 97 -2.55 -2.80 -5.68
CA PHE A 97 -3.67 -2.09 -5.08
C PHE A 97 -3.12 -0.86 -4.34
N CYS A 98 -3.03 0.26 -5.05
CA CYS A 98 -2.43 1.50 -4.55
C CYS A 98 -3.34 2.22 -3.54
N GLN A 99 -2.91 2.30 -2.29
CA GLN A 99 -3.56 3.06 -1.22
C GLN A 99 -2.55 3.96 -0.49
N HIS A 100 -1.54 4.45 -1.22
CA HIS A 100 -0.57 5.41 -0.69
C HIS A 100 -1.25 6.73 -0.33
N ILE A 101 -0.80 7.35 0.74
CA ILE A 101 -1.34 8.61 1.27
C ILE A 101 -0.25 9.67 1.19
N THR A 102 -0.60 10.89 0.81
CA THR A 102 0.31 12.04 0.85
C THR A 102 0.02 12.90 2.09
N LEU A 103 1.08 13.30 2.77
CA LEU A 103 1.03 14.03 4.04
C LEU A 103 0.49 15.44 3.84
N ILE A 104 0.98 16.18 2.84
CA ILE A 104 0.62 17.60 2.64
C ILE A 104 -0.88 17.81 2.39
N PRO A 105 -1.54 17.09 1.48
CA PRO A 105 -2.99 17.24 1.30
C PRO A 105 -3.79 16.83 2.54
N THR A 106 -3.33 15.81 3.25
CA THR A 106 -3.96 15.36 4.51
C THR A 106 -3.88 16.44 5.59
N LEU A 107 -2.73 17.08 5.76
CA LEU A 107 -2.55 18.18 6.72
C LEU A 107 -3.39 19.40 6.36
N ARG A 108 -3.46 19.77 5.08
CA ARG A 108 -4.30 20.89 4.63
C ARG A 108 -5.78 20.65 4.94
N SER A 109 -6.28 19.46 4.64
CA SER A 109 -7.67 19.11 4.94
C SER A 109 -8.00 19.18 6.44
N LEU A 110 -7.01 18.95 7.32
CA LEU A 110 -7.18 19.07 8.76
C LEU A 110 -7.22 20.55 9.20
N LEU A 111 -6.36 21.39 8.63
CA LEU A 111 -6.29 22.84 8.89
C LEU A 111 -7.49 23.63 8.34
N GLU A 112 -8.22 23.07 7.38
CA GLU A 112 -9.44 23.70 6.84
C GLU A 112 -10.69 23.41 7.69
N GLN A 113 -10.58 22.60 8.75
CA GLN A 113 -11.71 22.32 9.64
C GLN A 113 -12.01 23.51 10.56
N PRO A 114 -13.28 23.92 10.70
CA PRO A 114 -13.67 25.14 11.40
C PRO A 114 -13.36 25.14 12.91
N ASP A 115 -13.20 23.97 13.53
CA ASP A 115 -12.85 23.80 14.95
C ASP A 115 -11.43 23.24 15.15
N ASN A 116 -10.46 23.58 14.28
CA ASN A 116 -9.09 23.14 14.49
C ASN A 116 -8.33 24.09 15.43
N GLY A 117 -7.77 23.53 16.52
CA GLY A 117 -6.93 24.25 17.50
C GLY A 117 -5.45 23.87 17.38
N ILE A 118 -4.95 23.68 16.15
CA ILE A 118 -3.58 23.21 15.91
C ILE A 118 -2.65 24.41 15.66
N ASP A 119 -1.75 24.69 16.60
CA ASP A 119 -0.76 25.78 16.47
C ASP A 119 0.46 25.38 15.63
N ALA A 120 0.86 24.10 15.64
CA ALA A 120 2.04 23.61 14.93
C ALA A 120 2.01 22.09 14.65
N PHE A 121 2.73 21.66 13.61
CA PHE A 121 2.98 20.25 13.30
C PHE A 121 4.47 19.90 13.47
N LEU A 122 4.74 18.75 14.08
CA LEU A 122 6.06 18.11 14.02
C LEU A 122 6.12 17.20 12.79
N ALA A 123 6.81 17.68 11.75
CA ALA A 123 6.94 16.93 10.50
C ALA A 123 7.87 15.70 10.66
N PRO A 124 7.54 14.54 10.04
CA PRO A 124 8.40 13.37 10.07
C PRO A 124 9.74 13.64 9.35
N GLY A 125 10.86 13.42 10.04
CA GLY A 125 12.20 13.79 9.56
C GLY A 125 12.69 13.09 8.28
N HIS A 126 12.02 12.02 7.83
CA HIS A 126 12.34 11.29 6.58
C HIS A 126 11.63 11.84 5.34
N VAL A 127 10.70 12.80 5.49
CA VAL A 127 10.01 13.43 4.37
C VAL A 127 10.79 14.69 3.97
N LYS A 128 11.91 14.51 3.24
CA LYS A 128 12.57 15.65 2.59
C LYS A 128 11.78 16.04 1.36
N HIS A 129 10.80 16.93 1.53
CA HIS A 129 10.30 17.73 0.40
C HIS A 129 11.46 18.61 -0.06
N GLY A 130 11.93 18.39 -1.29
CA GLY A 130 12.82 19.31 -2.00
C GLY A 130 12.02 20.52 -2.49
N ASP A 131 11.34 21.24 -1.59
CA ASP A 131 10.62 22.45 -1.96
C ASP A 131 11.59 23.63 -1.96
N ARG A 132 12.23 23.87 -3.11
CA ARG A 132 13.19 24.96 -3.32
C ARG A 132 12.51 26.31 -3.62
N HIS A 133 11.19 26.41 -3.51
CA HIS A 133 10.46 27.64 -3.83
C HIS A 133 9.33 27.92 -2.84
N ARG A 134 9.68 28.28 -1.60
CA ARG A 134 8.88 29.15 -0.73
C ARG A 134 9.78 29.70 0.38
N ARG A 135 10.40 30.86 0.10
CA ARG A 135 10.87 31.76 1.17
C ARG A 135 9.62 32.45 1.73
N LEU A 136 9.51 32.41 3.06
CA LEU A 136 8.78 33.43 3.83
C LEU A 136 9.44 34.80 3.62
#